data_AF-A0A965MYH0-F1
#
_entry.id   AF-A0A965MYH0-F1
#
_cell.length_a   1.000
_cell.length_b   1.000
_cell.length_c   1.000
_cell.angle_alpha   90.00
_cell.angle_beta   90.00
_cell.angle_gamma   90.00
#
_symmetry.space_group_name_H-M   'P 1'
#
loop_
_entity.id
_entity.type
_entity.pdbx_description
1 polymer ?
#
loop_
_entity_poly.entity_id
_entity_poly.type
_entity_poly.pdbx_seq_one_letter_code
_entity_poly.pdbx_strand_id
1 'polypeptide(L)'
;MVPIAGESARQQFVGKYLRFARLQGSAFDTRKDARHVGVDHRGIVAGGWKAVTRHKFRTELTDDVWELYDLNNDFSEAHDLSAAHPEKLDELIELWWEEAAKYKVLPVSDGMGTINKRPVKRMYRLWPGLQRVPSDNSPQLMNTSHRITAQFTVPAGGCEGVLIKDGDIWAGYSMFVQNGEACFRYHFPMEPHDIRAKVDLSPGDHELVWEFTKTTRTGGSGELRFDGRTIGSVEVPRMIRGWMPFNGMDVGRDNGAPVSPSYSSPFEFTGTIKWIDV
;
A
#
# COMPACT_ATOMS: atom_id res chain seq x y z
N MET A 1 -27.08 28.86 -25.86
CA MET A 1 -27.43 28.16 -27.11
C MET A 1 -26.17 28.17 -27.98
N VAL A 2 -25.80 27.02 -28.57
CA VAL A 2 -24.70 26.78 -29.55
C VAL A 2 -23.29 26.55 -28.90
N PRO A 3 -22.44 25.57 -29.34
CA PRO A 3 -22.40 24.22 -28.76
C PRO A 3 -20.99 23.53 -28.69
N ILE A 4 -20.97 22.26 -28.25
CA ILE A 4 -20.14 21.07 -28.62
C ILE A 4 -18.63 21.22 -28.95
N ALA A 5 -17.77 20.42 -28.28
CA ALA A 5 -16.83 19.49 -28.94
C ALA A 5 -16.26 18.49 -27.91
N GLY A 6 -16.58 17.22 -28.09
CA GLY A 6 -15.85 16.12 -27.46
C GLY A 6 -14.61 15.79 -28.29
N GLU A 7 -13.52 15.45 -27.63
CA GLU A 7 -12.46 14.66 -28.22
C GLU A 7 -11.82 13.79 -27.14
N SER A 8 -11.85 12.48 -27.40
CA SER A 8 -11.20 11.46 -26.60
C SER A 8 -9.69 11.51 -26.85
N ALA A 9 -8.91 11.93 -25.86
CA ALA A 9 -7.47 11.73 -25.89
C ALA A 9 -7.11 10.46 -25.09
N ARG A 10 -6.94 9.34 -25.83
CA ARG A 10 -6.22 8.15 -25.34
C ARG A 10 -4.78 8.57 -25.03
N GLN A 11 -4.37 8.55 -23.77
CA GLN A 11 -2.97 8.75 -23.42
C GLN A 11 -2.26 7.39 -23.36
N GLN A 12 -1.36 7.16 -24.32
CA GLN A 12 -0.43 6.05 -24.35
C GLN A 12 0.56 6.19 -23.19
N PHE A 13 0.67 5.18 -22.34
CA PHE A 13 1.76 5.05 -21.39
C PHE A 13 2.97 4.44 -22.11
N VAL A 14 4.04 5.23 -22.28
CA VAL A 14 5.36 4.72 -22.63
C VAL A 14 6.23 4.80 -21.38
N GLY A 15 6.47 3.64 -20.77
CA GLY A 15 7.34 3.51 -19.61
C GLY A 15 8.81 3.66 -19.98
N LYS A 16 9.57 4.34 -19.12
CA LYS A 16 11.02 4.15 -19.00
C LYS A 16 11.38 3.98 -17.52
N TYR A 17 11.78 2.76 -17.20
CA TYR A 17 12.29 2.31 -15.91
C TYR A 17 13.55 3.07 -15.50
N LEU A 18 13.65 3.49 -14.24
CA LEU A 18 14.89 3.95 -13.63
C LEU A 18 15.77 2.74 -13.28
N ARG A 19 16.89 2.59 -13.98
CA ARG A 19 18.00 1.69 -13.62
C ARG A 19 18.85 2.36 -12.56
N PHE A 20 19.19 1.62 -11.50
CA PHE A 20 20.30 1.98 -10.61
C PHE A 20 21.63 1.85 -11.37
N ALA A 21 22.38 2.94 -11.47
CA ALA A 21 23.76 2.93 -11.91
C ALA A 21 24.59 3.75 -10.90
N ARG A 22 25.57 3.09 -10.29
CA ARG A 22 26.60 3.71 -9.44
C ARG A 22 27.75 4.14 -10.34
N LEU A 23 28.01 5.44 -10.48
CA LEU A 23 29.25 5.96 -11.07
C LEU A 23 29.70 7.25 -10.38
N GLN A 24 31.01 7.31 -10.14
CA GLN A 24 31.77 8.40 -9.53
C GLN A 24 31.90 9.60 -10.46
N GLY A 25 32.03 10.81 -9.88
CA GLY A 25 32.73 11.93 -10.51
C GLY A 25 31.85 13.09 -11.01
N SER A 26 32.14 14.27 -10.45
CA SER A 26 31.65 15.63 -10.76
C SER A 26 30.20 15.97 -10.36
N ALA A 27 30.10 16.98 -9.50
CA ALA A 27 28.88 17.49 -8.90
C ALA A 27 27.92 18.03 -9.96
N PHE A 28 26.78 17.35 -10.12
CA PHE A 28 25.60 17.94 -10.74
C PHE A 28 24.93 18.84 -9.71
N ASP A 29 24.88 20.14 -9.96
CA ASP A 29 23.97 21.03 -9.24
C ASP A 29 22.54 20.71 -9.68
N THR A 30 21.85 19.90 -8.87
CA THR A 30 20.47 19.43 -9.07
C THR A 30 19.47 20.26 -8.26
N ARG A 31 19.88 21.44 -7.77
CA ARG A 31 19.00 22.34 -7.04
C ARG A 31 17.95 22.90 -8.01
N LYS A 32 16.76 22.31 -8.01
CA LYS A 32 15.55 23.07 -8.35
C LYS A 32 15.41 24.17 -7.31
N ASP A 33 15.08 25.38 -7.75
CA ASP A 33 15.02 26.59 -6.92
C ASP A 33 13.94 26.54 -5.81
N ALA A 34 13.02 25.57 -5.87
CA ALA A 34 12.03 25.30 -4.82
C ALA A 34 11.86 23.79 -4.59
N ARG A 35 11.92 23.37 -3.33
CA ARG A 35 11.56 22.00 -2.88
C ARG A 35 10.35 22.07 -1.95
N HIS A 36 9.33 21.26 -2.24
CA HIS A 36 8.10 21.14 -1.45
C HIS A 36 8.21 19.93 -0.53
N VAL A 37 7.75 20.04 0.73
CA VAL A 37 7.72 18.95 1.70
C VAL A 37 6.32 18.84 2.29
N GLY A 38 5.75 17.63 2.32
CA GLY A 38 4.67 17.22 3.22
C GLY A 38 3.23 17.48 2.76
N VAL A 39 2.31 16.56 3.09
CA VAL A 39 0.87 16.66 2.78
C VAL A 39 0.11 17.54 3.79
N ASP A 40 0.70 17.82 4.96
CA ASP A 40 0.08 18.67 5.99
C ASP A 40 1.03 19.79 6.46
N HIS A 41 2.35 19.53 6.46
CA HIS A 41 3.39 20.52 6.73
C HIS A 41 3.69 21.28 5.44
N ARG A 42 3.83 22.60 5.51
CA ARG A 42 4.18 23.42 4.35
C ARG A 42 5.64 23.77 4.44
N GLY A 43 6.35 23.70 3.32
CA GLY A 43 7.75 24.09 3.31
C GLY A 43 8.24 24.44 1.93
N ILE A 44 9.11 25.44 1.88
CA ILE A 44 9.86 25.85 0.69
C ILE A 44 11.33 26.05 1.05
N VAL A 45 12.20 25.72 0.10
CA VAL A 45 13.62 26.08 0.16
C VAL A 45 13.93 26.89 -1.08
N ALA A 46 14.40 28.13 -0.93
CA ALA A 46 14.82 28.98 -2.04
C ALA A 46 16.02 29.84 -1.65
N GLY A 47 17.02 29.92 -2.54
CA GLY A 47 18.22 30.75 -2.30
C GLY A 47 19.03 30.38 -1.06
N GLY A 48 18.99 29.13 -0.61
CA GLY A 48 19.65 28.66 0.61
C GLY A 48 18.88 28.92 1.90
N TRP A 49 17.70 29.56 1.82
CA TRP A 49 16.80 29.72 2.94
C TRP A 49 15.69 28.68 2.90
N LYS A 50 15.20 28.29 4.07
CA LYS A 50 14.07 27.38 4.23
C LYS A 50 13.02 28.03 5.11
N ALA A 51 11.78 28.08 4.63
CA ALA A 51 10.61 28.38 5.45
C ALA A 51 9.79 27.09 5.60
N VAL A 52 9.38 26.76 6.82
CA VAL A 52 8.62 25.52 7.10
C VAL A 52 7.59 25.75 8.20
N THR A 53 6.45 25.06 8.10
CA THR A 53 5.48 24.96 9.19
C THR A 53 5.46 23.55 9.75
N ARG A 54 5.22 23.47 11.07
CA ARG A 54 4.83 22.23 11.73
C ARG A 54 3.33 22.25 12.02
N HIS A 55 2.55 21.88 11.01
CA HIS A 55 1.10 21.77 11.17
C HIS A 55 0.71 20.74 12.23
N LYS A 56 -0.25 21.12 13.06
CA LYS A 56 -0.89 20.25 14.04
C LYS A 56 -2.17 19.68 13.44
N PHE A 57 -2.20 18.37 13.21
CA PHE A 57 -3.37 17.67 12.65
C PHE A 57 -4.70 18.10 13.29
N ARG A 58 -5.70 18.45 12.46
CA ARG A 58 -7.04 18.95 12.84
C ARG A 58 -7.07 20.37 13.41
N THR A 59 -6.14 21.23 13.03
CA THR A 59 -6.26 22.68 13.26
C THR A 59 -6.38 23.41 11.93
N GLU A 60 -6.74 24.69 11.96
CA GLU A 60 -6.74 25.47 10.72
C GLU A 60 -5.29 25.64 10.25
N LEU A 61 -5.05 25.56 8.93
CA LEU A 61 -3.72 25.83 8.37
C LEU A 61 -3.25 27.26 8.65
N THR A 62 -4.17 28.19 8.93
CA THR A 62 -3.83 29.56 9.33
C THR A 62 -3.23 29.66 10.73
N ASP A 63 -3.39 28.63 11.57
CA ASP A 63 -2.89 28.63 12.94
C ASP A 63 -1.42 28.20 13.04
N ASP A 64 -0.84 27.76 11.92
CA ASP A 64 0.54 27.31 11.86
C ASP A 64 1.52 28.47 12.06
N VAL A 65 2.55 28.19 12.86
CA VAL A 65 3.72 29.05 12.96
C VAL A 65 4.72 28.68 11.87
N TRP A 66 5.19 29.68 11.13
CA TRP A 66 6.27 29.54 10.16
C TRP A 66 7.62 29.77 10.85
N GLU A 67 8.54 28.84 10.65
CA GLU A 67 9.92 28.92 11.09
C GLU A 67 10.82 29.20 9.87
N LEU A 68 11.91 29.94 10.08
CA LEU A 68 12.86 30.32 9.04
C LEU A 68 14.27 29.85 9.38
N TYR A 69 14.95 29.21 8.44
CA TYR A 69 16.31 28.71 8.61
C TYR A 69 17.22 29.11 7.43
N ASP A 70 18.47 29.46 7.73
CA ASP A 70 19.53 29.67 6.73
C ASP A 70 20.36 28.39 6.59
N LEU A 71 20.11 27.62 5.54
CA LEU A 71 20.77 26.34 5.31
C LEU A 71 22.25 26.48 4.90
N ASN A 72 22.71 27.69 4.54
CA ASN A 72 24.12 27.90 4.22
C ASN A 72 25.00 27.94 5.49
N ASN A 73 24.44 28.44 6.59
CA ASN A 73 25.14 28.64 7.86
C ASN A 73 24.67 27.67 8.96
N ASP A 74 23.45 27.14 8.86
CA ASP A 74 22.85 26.20 9.80
C ASP A 74 22.14 25.06 9.06
N PHE A 75 22.93 24.10 8.58
CA PHE A 75 22.41 22.88 7.94
C PHE A 75 21.52 22.04 8.90
N SER A 76 21.69 22.20 10.21
CA SER A 76 20.92 21.47 11.21
C SER A 76 19.55 22.06 11.52
N GLU A 77 19.24 23.25 11.00
CA GLU A 77 17.98 23.96 11.28
C GLU A 77 17.79 24.16 12.80
N ALA A 78 18.88 24.45 13.52
CA ALA A 78 18.89 24.54 14.98
C ALA A 78 18.40 25.91 15.49
N HIS A 79 18.53 26.96 14.69
CA HIS A 79 18.19 28.33 15.07
C HIS A 79 17.08 28.88 14.17
N ASP A 80 15.90 29.09 14.75
CA ASP A 80 14.81 29.79 14.05
C ASP A 80 15.12 31.29 13.96
N LEU A 81 15.17 31.78 12.72
CA LEU A 81 15.45 33.16 12.35
C LEU A 81 14.17 33.95 11.98
N SER A 82 12.99 33.36 12.16
CA SER A 82 11.69 33.95 11.79
C SER A 82 11.49 35.35 12.39
N ALA A 83 11.83 35.53 13.68
CA ALA A 83 11.72 36.80 14.38
C ALA A 83 12.83 37.81 14.00
N ALA A 84 13.98 37.32 13.52
CA ALA A 84 15.12 38.16 13.15
C ALA A 84 15.03 38.67 11.70
N HIS A 85 14.39 37.90 10.82
CA HIS A 85 14.22 38.20 9.39
C HIS A 85 12.76 37.99 8.93
N PRO A 86 11.79 38.71 9.50
CA PRO A 86 10.37 38.55 9.14
C PRO A 86 10.11 38.86 7.66
N GLU A 87 10.83 39.83 7.08
CA GLU A 87 10.72 40.16 5.66
C GLU A 87 11.13 39.00 4.73
N LYS A 88 12.14 38.21 5.15
CA LYS A 88 12.61 37.07 4.37
C LYS A 88 11.66 35.89 4.50
N LEU A 89 11.02 35.75 5.66
CA LEU A 89 9.98 34.76 5.90
C LEU A 89 8.76 35.02 5.02
N ASP A 90 8.29 36.27 4.97
CA ASP A 90 7.15 36.66 4.14
C ASP A 90 7.41 36.40 2.65
N GLU A 91 8.61 36.75 2.14
CA GLU A 91 9.04 36.46 0.76
C GLU A 91 8.91 34.96 0.43
N LEU A 92 9.35 34.09 1.34
CA LEU A 92 9.29 32.64 1.14
C LEU A 92 7.87 32.09 1.26
N ILE A 93 7.04 32.65 2.15
CA ILE A 93 5.63 32.26 2.26
C ILE A 93 4.88 32.59 0.97
N GLU A 94 5.08 33.80 0.41
CA GLU A 94 4.49 34.19 -0.86
C GLU A 94 4.95 33.26 -2.00
N LEU A 95 6.25 33.01 -2.09
CA LEU A 95 6.81 32.09 -3.10
C LEU A 95 6.24 30.67 -2.96
N TRP A 96 5.98 30.20 -1.74
CA TRP A 96 5.34 28.91 -1.51
C TRP A 96 3.93 28.87 -2.09
N TRP A 97 3.12 29.92 -1.91
CA TRP A 97 1.76 29.98 -2.48
C TRP A 97 1.77 30.02 -4.01
N GLU A 98 2.70 30.77 -4.61
CA GLU A 98 2.86 30.84 -6.06
C GLU A 98 3.20 29.47 -6.67
N GLU A 99 4.20 28.79 -6.10
CA GLU A 99 4.61 27.46 -6.58
C GLU A 99 3.55 26.40 -6.29
N ALA A 100 2.85 26.46 -5.14
CA ALA A 100 1.74 25.57 -4.82
C ALA A 100 0.59 25.68 -5.84
N ALA A 101 0.26 26.90 -6.27
CA ALA A 101 -0.75 27.13 -7.31
C ALA A 101 -0.26 26.60 -8.68
N LYS A 102 0.98 26.89 -9.05
CA LYS A 102 1.61 26.46 -10.31
C LYS A 102 1.66 24.95 -10.47
N TYR A 103 1.96 24.20 -9.40
CA TYR A 103 2.05 22.74 -9.42
C TYR A 103 0.79 22.00 -8.96
N LYS A 104 -0.36 22.70 -8.85
CA LYS A 104 -1.66 22.13 -8.47
C LYS A 104 -1.62 21.38 -7.13
N VAL A 105 -0.87 21.92 -6.17
CA VAL A 105 -0.85 21.43 -4.78
C VAL A 105 -2.13 21.89 -4.05
N LEU A 106 -2.76 22.96 -4.51
CA LEU A 106 -4.00 23.50 -3.95
C LEU A 106 -5.25 22.68 -4.37
N PRO A 107 -6.25 22.52 -3.47
CA PRO A 107 -6.28 22.99 -2.10
C PRO A 107 -5.41 22.12 -1.16
N VAL A 108 -4.65 22.76 -0.28
CA VAL A 108 -3.99 22.05 0.84
C VAL A 108 -5.04 21.78 1.91
N SER A 109 -5.10 20.54 2.39
CA SER A 109 -5.99 20.12 3.46
C SER A 109 -5.21 19.23 4.40
N ASP A 110 -5.39 19.46 5.70
CA ASP A 110 -4.89 18.62 6.79
C ASP A 110 -5.70 17.32 6.97
N GLY A 111 -6.78 17.18 6.21
CA GLY A 111 -7.61 16.00 6.21
C GLY A 111 -6.96 14.88 5.41
N MET A 112 -7.21 13.63 5.82
CA MET A 112 -7.19 12.53 4.85
C MET A 112 -8.22 12.91 3.78
N GLY A 113 -7.75 13.45 2.64
CA GLY A 113 -8.60 13.99 1.58
C GLY A 113 -9.78 13.05 1.34
N THR A 114 -10.96 13.61 1.04
CA THR A 114 -12.24 12.90 1.04
C THR A 114 -12.05 11.48 0.59
N ILE A 115 -11.99 10.53 1.53
CA ILE A 115 -11.94 9.11 1.20
C ILE A 115 -13.27 8.92 0.52
N ASN A 116 -13.27 8.95 -0.81
CA ASN A 116 -14.44 8.67 -1.60
C ASN A 116 -14.83 7.28 -1.15
N LYS A 117 -15.87 7.21 -0.30
CA LYS A 117 -16.36 5.97 0.26
C LYS A 117 -16.81 5.17 -0.94
N ARG A 118 -15.94 4.29 -1.42
CA ARG A 118 -16.27 3.40 -2.51
C ARG A 118 -17.51 2.64 -2.07
N PRO A 119 -18.47 2.41 -2.98
CA PRO A 119 -19.59 1.55 -2.67
C PRO A 119 -19.03 0.22 -2.17
N VAL A 120 -19.40 -0.14 -0.94
CA VAL A 120 -18.90 -1.35 -0.29
C VAL A 120 -19.46 -2.54 -1.05
N LYS A 121 -18.65 -3.13 -1.93
CA LYS A 121 -18.97 -4.44 -2.50
C LYS A 121 -18.68 -5.50 -1.44
N ARG A 122 -19.62 -6.43 -1.30
CA ARG A 122 -19.52 -7.58 -0.38
C ARG A 122 -18.92 -8.83 -1.04
N MET A 123 -18.72 -8.78 -2.36
CA MET A 123 -18.22 -9.90 -3.14
C MET A 123 -17.37 -9.37 -4.30
N TYR A 124 -16.20 -9.95 -4.46
CA TYR A 124 -15.26 -9.70 -5.53
C TYR A 124 -14.88 -11.01 -6.18
N ARG A 125 -14.89 -11.05 -7.51
CA ARG A 125 -14.26 -12.11 -8.29
C ARG A 125 -12.96 -11.59 -8.87
N LEU A 126 -11.85 -12.18 -8.45
CA LEU A 126 -10.50 -11.83 -8.83
C LEU A 126 -9.95 -12.87 -9.81
N TRP A 127 -9.12 -12.40 -10.75
CA TRP A 127 -8.53 -13.21 -11.81
C TRP A 127 -7.00 -13.19 -11.69
N PRO A 128 -6.30 -14.24 -12.15
CA PRO A 128 -4.84 -14.26 -12.15
C PRO A 128 -4.26 -13.08 -12.94
N GLY A 129 -3.09 -12.60 -12.50
CA GLY A 129 -2.40 -11.46 -13.12
C GLY A 129 -2.72 -10.11 -12.49
N LEU A 130 -3.66 -10.04 -11.53
CA LEU A 130 -3.78 -8.87 -10.65
C LEU A 130 -2.54 -8.75 -9.78
N GLN A 131 -1.85 -7.63 -9.88
CA GLN A 131 -0.61 -7.38 -9.15
C GLN A 131 -0.57 -5.98 -8.57
N ARG A 132 0.02 -5.85 -7.38
CA ARG A 132 0.28 -4.60 -6.65
C ARG A 132 -0.97 -3.73 -6.57
N VAL A 133 -2.13 -4.36 -6.38
CA VAL A 133 -3.39 -3.64 -6.18
C VAL A 133 -3.26 -2.94 -4.82
N PRO A 134 -3.30 -1.61 -4.74
CA PRO A 134 -3.22 -0.91 -3.47
C PRO A 134 -4.30 -1.41 -2.51
N SER A 135 -4.01 -1.54 -1.22
CA SER A 135 -4.98 -2.13 -0.28
C SER A 135 -6.27 -1.32 -0.12
N ASP A 136 -6.25 -0.02 -0.43
CA ASP A 136 -7.47 0.81 -0.52
C ASP A 136 -8.35 0.45 -1.72
N ASN A 137 -7.77 -0.26 -2.70
CA ASN A 137 -8.42 -0.74 -3.91
C ASN A 137 -8.71 -2.25 -3.88
N SER A 138 -8.21 -2.98 -2.87
CA SER A 138 -8.47 -4.42 -2.66
C SER A 138 -9.75 -4.65 -1.83
N PRO A 139 -10.27 -5.89 -1.78
CA PRO A 139 -11.35 -6.25 -0.87
C PRO A 139 -11.02 -5.90 0.58
N GLN A 140 -11.94 -5.21 1.27
CA GLN A 140 -11.73 -4.72 2.63
C GLN A 140 -11.99 -5.83 3.66
N LEU A 141 -10.95 -6.62 3.97
CA LEU A 141 -11.03 -7.77 4.88
C LEU A 141 -10.71 -7.46 6.35
N MET A 142 -10.26 -6.24 6.63
CA MET A 142 -9.88 -5.82 7.98
C MET A 142 -11.10 -5.72 8.91
N ASN A 143 -10.95 -6.22 10.14
CA ASN A 143 -11.94 -6.09 11.22
C ASN A 143 -13.36 -6.64 10.91
N THR A 144 -13.48 -7.57 9.97
CA THR A 144 -14.76 -8.20 9.56
C THR A 144 -14.61 -9.70 9.38
N SER A 145 -15.71 -10.44 9.54
CA SER A 145 -15.80 -11.81 9.03
C SER A 145 -15.70 -11.78 7.50
N HIS A 146 -15.01 -12.76 6.94
CA HIS A 146 -14.76 -12.84 5.49
C HIS A 146 -14.47 -14.28 5.07
N ARG A 147 -14.58 -14.52 3.77
CA ARG A 147 -14.27 -15.80 3.14
C ARG A 147 -13.42 -15.54 1.90
N ILE A 148 -12.41 -16.36 1.68
CA ILE A 148 -11.60 -16.35 0.46
C ILE A 148 -11.69 -17.76 -0.12
N THR A 149 -12.21 -17.89 -1.34
CA THR A 149 -12.32 -19.16 -2.06
C THR A 149 -11.46 -19.09 -3.31
N ALA A 150 -10.39 -19.89 -3.37
CA ALA A 150 -9.58 -20.05 -4.56
C ALA A 150 -9.94 -21.34 -5.30
N GLN A 151 -10.24 -21.18 -6.59
CA GLN A 151 -10.51 -22.27 -7.52
C GLN A 151 -9.33 -22.38 -8.49
N PHE A 152 -8.69 -23.55 -8.56
CA PHE A 152 -7.48 -23.74 -9.34
C PHE A 152 -7.35 -25.16 -9.90
N THR A 153 -6.50 -25.31 -10.91
CA THR A 153 -6.20 -26.60 -11.55
C THR A 153 -4.74 -26.96 -11.30
N VAL A 154 -4.51 -28.18 -10.84
CA VAL A 154 -3.21 -28.78 -10.58
C VAL A 154 -2.76 -29.60 -11.80
N PRO A 155 -1.55 -29.37 -12.35
CA PRO A 155 -1.01 -30.16 -13.46
C PRO A 155 -0.44 -31.50 -12.98
N ALA A 156 -0.06 -32.38 -13.91
CA ALA A 156 0.44 -33.74 -13.61
C ALA A 156 1.65 -33.79 -12.65
N GLY A 157 2.45 -32.71 -12.57
CA GLY A 157 3.61 -32.59 -11.69
C GLY A 157 3.33 -31.99 -10.31
N GLY A 158 2.06 -31.75 -9.95
CA GLY A 158 1.69 -30.99 -8.75
C GLY A 158 1.80 -29.48 -8.96
N CYS A 159 1.60 -28.71 -7.89
CA CYS A 159 1.74 -27.26 -7.93
C CYS A 159 2.35 -26.70 -6.63
N GLU A 160 2.94 -25.54 -6.78
CA GLU A 160 3.57 -24.68 -5.78
C GLU A 160 3.18 -23.23 -6.07
N GLY A 161 3.17 -22.39 -5.04
CA GLY A 161 3.10 -20.93 -5.19
C GLY A 161 1.90 -20.28 -4.49
N VAL A 162 1.85 -18.95 -4.57
CA VAL A 162 0.83 -18.13 -3.91
C VAL A 162 -0.44 -18.02 -4.74
N LEU A 163 -1.60 -18.30 -4.15
CA LEU A 163 -2.90 -18.10 -4.77
C LEU A 163 -3.34 -16.64 -4.65
N ILE A 164 -3.30 -16.08 -3.44
CA ILE A 164 -3.59 -14.68 -3.15
C ILE A 164 -2.85 -14.23 -1.90
N LYS A 165 -2.46 -12.96 -1.87
CA LYS A 165 -1.94 -12.28 -0.69
C LYS A 165 -2.39 -10.83 -0.66
N ASP A 166 -2.43 -10.22 0.52
CA ASP A 166 -2.46 -8.76 0.71
C ASP A 166 -1.61 -8.42 1.94
N GLY A 167 -0.76 -7.39 1.82
CA GLY A 167 0.20 -7.00 2.85
C GLY A 167 1.65 -7.41 2.56
N ASP A 168 2.47 -7.45 3.61
CA ASP A 168 3.91 -7.72 3.57
C ASP A 168 4.45 -8.39 4.85
N ILE A 169 5.77 -8.37 5.02
CA ILE A 169 6.51 -8.91 6.17
C ILE A 169 6.08 -8.34 7.54
N TRP A 170 5.28 -7.28 7.60
CA TRP A 170 4.83 -6.66 8.86
C TRP A 170 3.41 -7.06 9.25
N ALA A 171 2.52 -7.23 8.27
CA ALA A 171 1.16 -7.71 8.48
C ALA A 171 0.52 -8.10 7.16
N GLY A 172 -0.57 -8.86 7.22
CA GLY A 172 -1.37 -9.20 6.06
C GLY A 172 -1.90 -10.62 6.10
N TYR A 173 -2.17 -11.18 4.93
CA TYR A 173 -2.46 -12.61 4.78
C TYR A 173 -1.87 -13.15 3.48
N SER A 174 -1.63 -14.45 3.46
CA SER A 174 -1.24 -15.18 2.24
C SER A 174 -1.82 -16.58 2.25
N MET A 175 -2.46 -16.94 1.14
CA MET A 175 -2.96 -18.29 0.86
C MET A 175 -2.12 -18.88 -0.27
N PHE A 176 -1.50 -20.03 -0.03
CA PHE A 176 -0.48 -20.59 -0.92
C PHE A 176 -0.39 -22.11 -0.81
N VAL A 177 0.21 -22.74 -1.82
CA VAL A 177 0.54 -24.16 -1.82
C VAL A 177 2.05 -24.30 -1.74
N GLN A 178 2.55 -25.15 -0.83
CA GLN A 178 3.97 -25.40 -0.71
C GLN A 178 4.28 -26.82 -0.25
N ASN A 179 5.20 -27.51 -0.93
CA ASN A 179 5.69 -28.85 -0.60
C ASN A 179 4.56 -29.87 -0.40
N GLY A 180 3.52 -29.82 -1.24
CA GLY A 180 2.34 -30.68 -1.11
C GLY A 180 1.37 -30.29 0.02
N GLU A 181 1.54 -29.11 0.63
CA GLU A 181 0.67 -28.60 1.68
C GLU A 181 -0.15 -27.40 1.21
N ALA A 182 -1.43 -27.40 1.55
CA ALA A 182 -2.25 -26.20 1.50
C ALA A 182 -1.97 -25.35 2.75
N CYS A 183 -1.68 -24.07 2.53
CA CYS A 183 -1.22 -23.17 3.56
C CYS A 183 -2.04 -21.87 3.58
N PHE A 184 -2.32 -21.39 4.79
CA PHE A 184 -2.84 -20.05 5.02
C PHE A 184 -2.10 -19.40 6.18
N ARG A 185 -1.61 -18.18 5.96
CA ARG A 185 -1.04 -17.32 6.98
C ARG A 185 -1.94 -16.11 7.18
N TYR A 186 -2.37 -15.87 8.41
CA TYR A 186 -2.86 -14.58 8.87
C TYR A 186 -1.75 -13.93 9.71
N HIS A 187 -1.27 -12.76 9.32
CA HIS A 187 -0.18 -12.08 10.00
C HIS A 187 -0.65 -10.78 10.64
N PHE A 188 -0.92 -10.82 11.95
CA PHE A 188 -0.98 -9.59 12.75
C PHE A 188 0.45 -9.21 13.17
N PRO A 189 0.83 -7.92 13.28
CA PRO A 189 2.19 -7.53 13.61
C PRO A 189 2.77 -8.29 14.80
N MET A 190 3.88 -8.99 14.57
CA MET A 190 4.60 -9.83 15.54
C MET A 190 3.81 -11.03 16.09
N GLU A 191 2.64 -11.34 15.51
CA GLU A 191 1.77 -12.44 15.91
C GLU A 191 1.22 -13.14 14.65
N PRO A 192 2.04 -13.95 13.94
CA PRO A 192 1.58 -14.75 12.82
C PRO A 192 0.77 -15.95 13.29
N HIS A 193 -0.28 -16.27 12.55
CA HIS A 193 -1.15 -17.42 12.74
C HIS A 193 -1.15 -18.23 11.44
N ASP A 194 -0.63 -19.45 11.51
CA ASP A 194 -0.45 -20.31 10.35
C ASP A 194 -1.31 -21.56 10.45
N ILE A 195 -1.88 -21.95 9.31
CA ILE A 195 -2.41 -23.29 9.07
C ILE A 195 -1.63 -23.88 7.91
N ARG A 196 -1.10 -25.08 8.10
CA ARG A 196 -0.44 -25.89 7.06
C ARG A 196 -0.92 -27.31 7.19
N ALA A 197 -1.38 -27.90 6.09
CA ALA A 197 -1.80 -29.29 6.08
C ALA A 197 -1.45 -29.95 4.74
N LYS A 198 -0.96 -31.18 4.82
CA LYS A 198 -0.80 -32.05 3.65
C LYS A 198 -2.16 -32.34 3.05
N VAL A 199 -2.27 -32.19 1.73
CA VAL A 199 -3.50 -32.43 0.98
C VAL A 199 -3.20 -33.24 -0.28
N ASP A 200 -4.24 -33.87 -0.83
CA ASP A 200 -4.13 -34.61 -2.09
C ASP A 200 -4.23 -33.63 -3.27
N LEU A 201 -3.07 -33.20 -3.77
CA LEU A 201 -2.93 -32.37 -4.97
C LEU A 201 -2.81 -33.25 -6.22
N SER A 202 -3.75 -34.18 -6.40
CA SER A 202 -3.82 -34.97 -7.62
C SER A 202 -4.11 -34.08 -8.84
N PRO A 203 -3.77 -34.51 -10.06
CA PRO A 203 -4.00 -33.67 -11.23
C PRO A 203 -5.49 -33.46 -11.46
N GLY A 204 -5.93 -32.19 -11.52
CA GLY A 204 -7.36 -31.87 -11.60
C GLY A 204 -7.72 -30.53 -11.01
N ASP A 205 -9.02 -30.30 -10.87
CA ASP A 205 -9.57 -29.09 -10.29
C ASP A 205 -9.73 -29.24 -8.78
N HIS A 206 -9.31 -28.21 -8.05
CA HIS A 206 -9.36 -28.16 -6.59
C HIS A 206 -9.85 -26.81 -6.07
N GLU A 207 -10.34 -26.84 -4.84
CA GLU A 207 -10.79 -25.68 -4.09
C GLU A 207 -10.05 -25.56 -2.75
N LEU A 208 -9.51 -24.36 -2.48
CA LEU A 208 -8.99 -23.99 -1.16
C LEU A 208 -9.79 -22.80 -0.62
N VAL A 209 -10.38 -22.98 0.56
CA VAL A 209 -11.26 -22.00 1.20
C VAL A 209 -10.71 -21.61 2.56
N TRP A 210 -10.48 -20.32 2.75
CA TRP A 210 -10.31 -19.70 4.06
C TRP A 210 -11.62 -19.06 4.51
N GLU A 211 -12.05 -19.35 5.73
CA GLU A 211 -13.21 -18.73 6.36
C GLU A 211 -12.81 -18.17 7.72
N PHE A 212 -12.98 -16.86 7.89
CA PHE A 212 -12.72 -16.17 9.14
C PHE A 212 -14.02 -15.66 9.76
N THR A 213 -14.27 -16.09 10.99
CA THR A 213 -15.42 -15.64 11.79
C THR A 213 -14.94 -14.76 12.92
N LYS A 214 -15.32 -13.48 12.87
CA LYS A 214 -15.10 -12.56 13.99
C LYS A 214 -16.02 -12.95 15.16
N THR A 215 -15.43 -13.41 16.26
CA THR A 215 -16.16 -13.83 17.47
C THR A 215 -16.09 -12.79 18.58
N THR A 216 -15.10 -11.90 18.56
CA THR A 216 -14.92 -10.84 19.57
C THR A 216 -14.71 -9.48 18.93
N ARG A 217 -14.58 -8.43 19.75
CA ARG A 217 -14.29 -7.07 19.27
C ARG A 217 -12.94 -6.97 18.55
N THR A 218 -11.96 -7.77 18.95
CA THR A 218 -10.57 -7.68 18.49
C THR A 218 -10.11 -8.88 17.70
N GLY A 219 -10.77 -10.03 17.83
CA GLY A 219 -10.32 -11.29 17.26
C GLY A 219 -11.48 -12.18 16.77
N GLY A 220 -11.09 -13.36 16.33
CA GLY A 220 -11.97 -14.36 15.77
C GLY A 220 -11.26 -15.69 15.58
N SER A 221 -11.94 -16.64 14.96
CA SER A 221 -11.39 -17.92 14.57
C SER A 221 -11.39 -18.06 13.06
N GLY A 222 -10.37 -18.74 12.53
CA GLY A 222 -10.23 -19.03 11.12
C GLY A 222 -10.18 -20.53 10.86
N GLU A 223 -10.78 -20.96 9.76
CA GLU A 223 -10.75 -22.34 9.28
C GLU A 223 -10.24 -22.38 7.84
N LEU A 224 -9.41 -23.39 7.54
CA LEU A 224 -8.95 -23.69 6.20
C LEU A 224 -9.59 -25.00 5.73
N ARG A 225 -10.15 -25.01 4.52
CA ARG A 225 -10.81 -26.17 3.91
C ARG A 225 -10.25 -26.45 2.54
N PHE A 226 -9.96 -27.72 2.25
CA PHE A 226 -9.53 -28.19 0.95
C PHE A 226 -10.56 -29.19 0.41
N ASP A 227 -11.09 -28.94 -0.79
CA ASP A 227 -12.14 -29.75 -1.43
C ASP A 227 -13.31 -30.08 -0.48
N GLY A 228 -13.79 -29.05 0.22
CA GLY A 228 -14.91 -29.13 1.16
C GLY A 228 -14.59 -29.74 2.53
N ARG A 229 -13.37 -30.23 2.77
CA ARG A 229 -12.95 -30.80 4.06
C ARG A 229 -12.13 -29.81 4.87
N THR A 230 -12.46 -29.61 6.14
CA THR A 230 -11.62 -28.81 7.05
C THR A 230 -10.29 -29.50 7.28
N ILE A 231 -9.20 -28.78 6.98
CA ILE A 231 -7.82 -29.26 7.10
C ILE A 231 -7.05 -28.56 8.24
N GLY A 232 -7.63 -27.50 8.81
CA GLY A 232 -7.10 -26.88 10.04
C GLY A 232 -7.94 -25.71 10.50
N SER A 233 -7.69 -25.27 11.73
CA SER A 233 -8.28 -24.08 12.33
C SER A 233 -7.25 -23.35 13.20
N VAL A 234 -7.45 -22.05 13.39
CA VAL A 234 -6.59 -21.21 14.23
C VAL A 234 -7.38 -20.10 14.90
N GLU A 235 -7.05 -19.81 16.15
CA GLU A 235 -7.55 -18.62 16.85
C GLU A 235 -6.67 -17.42 16.50
N VAL A 236 -7.33 -16.28 16.21
CA VAL A 236 -6.69 -15.00 15.91
C VAL A 236 -7.17 -13.98 16.94
N PRO A 237 -6.44 -13.79 18.06
CA PRO A 237 -6.87 -12.89 19.13
C PRO A 237 -6.95 -11.42 18.70
N ARG A 238 -6.14 -11.05 17.70
CA ARG A 238 -6.01 -9.68 17.19
C ARG A 238 -6.07 -9.64 15.66
N MET A 239 -7.08 -8.95 15.14
CA MET A 239 -7.22 -8.65 13.71
C MET A 239 -6.48 -7.36 13.35
N ILE A 240 -6.04 -7.27 12.10
CA ILE A 240 -5.61 -6.02 11.48
C ILE A 240 -6.79 -5.04 11.45
N ARG A 241 -6.55 -3.81 11.89
CA ARG A 241 -7.57 -2.75 11.99
C ARG A 241 -7.02 -1.45 11.41
N GLY A 242 -7.83 -0.78 10.60
CA GLY A 242 -7.54 0.56 10.09
C GLY A 242 -6.69 0.55 8.83
N TRP A 243 -5.56 -0.16 8.82
CA TRP A 243 -4.62 -0.07 7.72
C TRP A 243 -3.88 -1.38 7.42
N MET A 244 -3.80 -1.73 6.14
CA MET A 244 -3.09 -2.89 5.59
C MET A 244 -1.72 -2.43 5.04
N PRO A 245 -0.63 -3.20 5.19
CA PRO A 245 0.69 -2.76 4.73
C PRO A 245 0.82 -2.54 3.21
N PHE A 246 1.81 -1.73 2.82
CA PHE A 246 1.88 -1.07 1.51
C PHE A 246 2.16 -1.96 0.30
N ASN A 247 2.52 -3.24 0.46
CA ASN A 247 2.80 -4.08 -0.72
C ASN A 247 1.54 -4.50 -1.50
N GLY A 248 0.35 -4.27 -0.93
CA GLY A 248 -0.92 -4.48 -1.61
C GLY A 248 -1.23 -5.93 -1.92
N MET A 249 -2.30 -6.12 -2.70
CA MET A 249 -2.82 -7.43 -3.07
C MET A 249 -2.26 -7.92 -4.41
N ASP A 250 -1.82 -9.18 -4.43
CA ASP A 250 -1.42 -9.92 -5.63
C ASP A 250 -2.24 -11.23 -5.74
N VAL A 251 -2.52 -11.67 -6.96
CA VAL A 251 -3.13 -12.99 -7.27
C VAL A 251 -2.16 -13.79 -8.13
N GLY A 252 -1.84 -15.01 -7.68
CA GLY A 252 -0.93 -15.93 -8.37
C GLY A 252 0.56 -15.75 -8.05
N ARG A 253 0.91 -14.87 -7.11
CA ARG A 253 2.29 -14.57 -6.67
C ARG A 253 2.28 -13.70 -5.41
N ASP A 254 3.44 -13.49 -4.81
CA ASP A 254 3.69 -12.47 -3.79
C ASP A 254 4.88 -11.60 -4.20
N ASN A 255 4.61 -10.37 -4.69
CA ASN A 255 5.65 -9.45 -5.12
C ASN A 255 6.21 -8.62 -3.97
N GLY A 256 7.54 -8.47 -3.94
CA GLY A 256 8.24 -7.60 -2.99
C GLY A 256 8.61 -8.36 -1.71
N ALA A 257 8.22 -7.82 -0.55
CA ALA A 257 8.50 -8.43 0.74
C ALA A 257 7.35 -9.39 1.11
N PRO A 258 7.60 -10.71 1.19
CA PRO A 258 6.54 -11.70 1.28
C PRO A 258 5.88 -11.72 2.66
N VAL A 259 4.58 -11.99 2.70
CA VAL A 259 3.84 -12.08 3.98
C VAL A 259 4.31 -13.26 4.83
N SER A 260 4.72 -14.35 4.17
CA SER A 260 5.28 -15.54 4.81
C SER A 260 6.79 -15.66 4.53
N PRO A 261 7.64 -15.90 5.56
CA PRO A 261 9.05 -16.20 5.38
C PRO A 261 9.26 -17.65 4.87
N SER A 262 8.20 -18.45 4.75
CA SER A 262 8.31 -19.85 4.30
C SER A 262 8.71 -19.97 2.83
N TYR A 263 8.58 -18.91 2.03
CA TYR A 263 8.96 -18.89 0.63
C TYR A 263 9.66 -17.57 0.27
N SER A 264 10.33 -17.55 -0.88
CA SER A 264 10.94 -16.34 -1.45
C SER A 264 10.07 -15.80 -2.58
N SER A 265 9.81 -14.48 -2.57
CA SER A 265 9.14 -13.79 -3.67
C SER A 265 9.85 -14.03 -5.01
N PRO A 266 9.12 -14.16 -6.13
CA PRO A 266 7.66 -13.97 -6.27
C PRO A 266 6.80 -15.19 -5.91
N PHE A 267 7.40 -16.35 -5.64
CA PHE A 267 6.73 -17.65 -5.42
C PHE A 267 5.49 -17.85 -6.30
N GLU A 268 5.70 -17.76 -7.62
CA GLU A 268 4.62 -17.80 -8.61
C GLU A 268 3.86 -19.12 -8.57
N PHE A 269 2.54 -19.04 -8.68
CA PHE A 269 1.71 -20.24 -8.76
C PHE A 269 1.95 -21.00 -10.05
N THR A 270 2.29 -22.28 -9.94
CA THR A 270 2.67 -23.16 -11.06
C THR A 270 1.51 -23.96 -11.63
N GLY A 271 0.35 -23.95 -10.97
CA GLY A 271 -0.91 -24.41 -11.55
C GLY A 271 -1.66 -23.28 -12.27
N THR A 272 -2.94 -23.53 -12.57
CA THR A 272 -3.81 -22.52 -13.20
C THR A 272 -4.85 -22.04 -12.22
N ILE A 273 -4.81 -20.77 -11.79
CA ILE A 273 -5.90 -20.16 -11.02
C ILE A 273 -7.05 -19.88 -11.97
N LYS A 274 -8.24 -20.41 -11.69
CA LYS A 274 -9.45 -20.09 -12.44
C LYS A 274 -10.00 -18.73 -12.00
N TRP A 275 -10.29 -18.60 -10.71
CA TRP A 275 -10.69 -17.34 -10.07
C TRP A 275 -10.52 -17.44 -8.56
N ILE A 276 -10.61 -16.28 -7.90
CA ILE A 276 -10.69 -16.18 -6.44
C ILE A 276 -11.90 -15.33 -6.08
N ASP A 277 -12.81 -15.87 -5.27
CA ASP A 277 -13.94 -15.11 -4.72
C ASP A 277 -13.61 -14.65 -3.29
N VAL A 278 -13.89 -13.38 -3.01
CA VAL A 278 -13.62 -12.70 -1.72
C VAL A 278 -14.84 -11.90 -1.26
#